data_AF-A0A933FYJ0-F1
#
_entry.id   AF-A0A933FYJ0-F1
#
_cell.length_a   1.000
_cell.length_b   1.000
_cell.length_c   1.000
_cell.angle_alpha   90.00
_cell.angle_beta   90.00
_cell.angle_gamma   90.00
#
_symmetry.space_group_name_H-M   'P 1'
#
loop_
_entity.id
_entity.type
_entity.pdbx_description
1 polymer ?
#
loop_
_entity_poly.entity_id
_entity_poly.type
_entity_poly.pdbx_seq_one_letter_code
_entity_poly.pdbx_strand_id
1 'polypeptide(L)'
;MVKHIQVHISEALSEEEWKILHAFYNKARFLTTTTLVSTGASSIDGKIRYEQDEGLRFEATLPPKEQIAEFLMAFRFFYLQREPTYFPKILKLIGKHAPQSEVQQALNGFRNQWQYSLFKNTIKIKLNGKPITSSVLLDLWFNAYYFHADEDKQLELQKLRESLSEDFTKYMLLDAVYEATKVILKVYYGLRGIVEEHFSNP
;
A
#
# COMPACT_ATOMS: atom_id res chain seq x y z
N MET A 1 -8.45 -16.98 18.66
CA MET A 1 -8.76 -15.92 19.64
C MET A 1 -8.15 -14.62 19.13
N VAL A 2 -8.95 -13.67 18.65
CA VAL A 2 -8.42 -12.35 18.23
C VAL A 2 -8.23 -11.53 19.50
N LYS A 3 -6.97 -11.24 19.87
CA LYS A 3 -6.69 -10.31 20.96
C LYS A 3 -6.99 -8.89 20.46
N HIS A 4 -8.01 -8.25 21.02
CA HIS A 4 -8.22 -6.82 20.87
C HIS A 4 -7.22 -6.10 21.77
N ILE A 5 -6.25 -5.40 21.17
CA ILE A 5 -5.34 -4.53 21.91
C ILE A 5 -5.98 -3.15 21.97
N GLN A 6 -6.45 -2.74 23.15
CA GLN A 6 -6.86 -1.36 23.39
C GLN A 6 -5.61 -0.50 23.57
N VAL A 7 -5.45 0.50 22.72
CA VAL A 7 -4.34 1.46 22.80
C VAL A 7 -4.80 2.64 23.65
N HIS A 8 -4.25 2.76 24.86
CA HIS A 8 -4.35 3.99 25.63
C HIS A 8 -3.20 4.90 25.20
N ILE A 9 -3.52 5.96 24.45
CA ILE A 9 -2.55 7.01 24.11
C ILE A 9 -2.23 7.75 25.40
N SER A 10 -1.01 7.57 25.92
CA SER A 10 -0.64 7.91 27.30
C SER A 10 -0.31 9.39 27.51
N GLU A 11 -0.12 10.15 26.43
CA GLU A 11 0.12 11.59 26.42
C GLU A 11 -0.89 12.29 25.52
N ALA A 12 -1.28 13.52 25.88
CA ALA A 12 -2.13 14.34 25.02
C ALA A 12 -1.36 14.65 23.72
N LEU A 13 -1.84 14.07 22.61
CA LEU A 13 -1.41 14.44 21.26
C LEU A 13 -1.56 15.96 21.09
N SER A 14 -0.57 16.60 20.48
CA SER A 14 -0.68 18.01 20.09
C SER A 14 -1.74 18.21 19.01
N GLU A 15 -2.28 19.43 18.89
CA GLU A 15 -3.24 19.80 17.84
C GLU A 15 -2.76 19.45 16.42
N GLU A 16 -1.47 19.61 16.16
CA GLU A 16 -0.90 19.26 14.85
C GLU A 16 -0.86 17.74 14.63
N GLU A 17 -0.52 16.97 15.67
CA GLU A 17 -0.55 15.51 15.60
C GLU A 17 -1.98 14.98 15.41
N TRP A 18 -2.97 15.59 16.07
CA TRP A 18 -4.39 15.30 15.85
C TRP A 18 -4.83 15.58 14.41
N LYS A 19 -4.45 16.73 13.84
CA LYS A 19 -4.72 17.05 12.42
C LYS A 19 -4.12 16.01 11.48
N ILE A 20 -2.89 15.54 11.74
CA ILE A 20 -2.24 14.50 10.93
C ILE A 20 -3.00 13.17 11.03
N LEU A 21 -3.38 12.74 12.24
CA LEU A 21 -4.14 11.51 12.44
C LEU A 21 -5.53 11.59 11.81
N HIS A 22 -6.21 12.73 11.90
CA HIS A 22 -7.50 12.96 11.26
C HIS A 22 -7.38 12.94 9.73
N ALA A 23 -6.35 13.56 9.18
CA ALA A 23 -6.07 13.51 7.74
C ALA A 23 -5.81 12.07 7.28
N PHE A 24 -5.02 11.30 8.04
CA PHE A 24 -4.81 9.88 7.77
C PHE A 24 -6.13 9.10 7.81
N TYR A 25 -6.93 9.29 8.87
CA TYR A 25 -8.23 8.64 9.05
C TYR A 25 -9.17 8.92 7.87
N ASN A 26 -9.33 10.18 7.47
CA ASN A 26 -10.23 10.55 6.37
C ASN A 26 -9.76 10.00 5.02
N LYS A 27 -8.45 10.04 4.74
CA LYS A 27 -7.90 9.43 3.53
C LYS A 27 -8.05 7.91 3.54
N ALA A 28 -7.90 7.26 4.70
CA ALA A 28 -8.04 5.81 4.82
C ALA A 28 -9.52 5.39 4.69
N ARG A 29 -10.43 6.20 5.24
CA ARG A 29 -11.87 6.06 5.00
C ARG A 29 -12.20 6.15 3.52
N PHE A 30 -11.67 7.14 2.81
CA PHE A 30 -11.83 7.23 1.35
C PHE A 30 -11.23 6.02 0.62
N LEU A 31 -10.08 5.50 1.07
CA LEU A 31 -9.51 4.27 0.50
C LEU A 31 -10.48 3.08 0.62
N THR A 32 -11.23 2.96 1.73
CA THR A 32 -12.25 1.91 1.89
C THR A 32 -13.43 2.03 0.94
N THR A 33 -13.71 3.22 0.41
CA THR A 33 -14.83 3.43 -0.52
C THR A 33 -14.46 3.17 -1.97
N THR A 34 -13.17 2.99 -2.29
CA THR A 34 -12.75 2.63 -3.66
C THR A 34 -13.35 1.28 -4.05
N THR A 35 -13.65 1.11 -5.34
CA THR A 35 -14.32 -0.10 -5.82
C THR A 35 -13.51 -1.36 -5.48
N LEU A 36 -12.18 -1.32 -5.70
CA LEU A 36 -11.30 -2.47 -5.47
C LEU A 36 -11.23 -2.93 -4.01
N VAL A 37 -11.32 -1.99 -3.07
CA VAL A 37 -11.27 -2.30 -1.64
C VAL A 37 -12.65 -2.73 -1.15
N SER A 38 -13.72 -2.05 -1.57
CA SER A 38 -15.08 -2.34 -1.12
C SER A 38 -15.63 -3.67 -1.63
N THR A 39 -15.25 -4.12 -2.83
CA THR A 39 -15.70 -5.41 -3.39
C THR A 39 -14.75 -6.58 -3.10
N GLY A 40 -13.60 -6.33 -2.47
CA GLY A 40 -12.69 -7.37 -1.98
C GLY A 40 -11.80 -8.04 -3.04
N ALA A 41 -11.07 -7.26 -3.86
CA ALA A 41 -10.04 -7.70 -4.83
C ALA A 41 -10.40 -8.83 -5.82
N SER A 42 -11.67 -9.21 -5.94
CA SER A 42 -12.11 -10.34 -6.78
C SER A 42 -11.77 -10.22 -8.27
N SER A 43 -11.27 -9.06 -8.72
CA SER A 43 -10.88 -8.77 -10.09
C SER A 43 -9.37 -8.61 -10.33
N ILE A 44 -8.50 -8.82 -9.32
CA ILE A 44 -7.04 -8.82 -9.46
C ILE A 44 -6.56 -10.27 -9.42
N ASP A 45 -6.30 -10.87 -10.58
CA ASP A 45 -5.81 -12.26 -10.69
C ASP A 45 -4.60 -12.33 -11.63
N GLY A 46 -3.62 -13.15 -11.27
CA GLY A 46 -2.40 -13.34 -12.03
C GLY A 46 -2.01 -14.81 -12.05
N LYS A 47 -1.72 -15.33 -13.24
CA LYS A 47 -1.36 -16.72 -13.47
C LYS A 47 -0.03 -16.81 -14.18
N ILE A 48 0.76 -17.79 -13.75
CA ILE A 48 2.03 -18.14 -14.38
C ILE A 48 1.93 -19.60 -14.78
N ARG A 49 2.14 -19.87 -16.06
CA ARG A 49 2.15 -21.23 -16.62
C ARG A 49 3.50 -21.48 -17.26
N TYR A 50 3.93 -22.74 -17.22
CA TYR A 50 5.08 -23.20 -17.99
C TYR A 50 4.58 -24.19 -19.03
N GLU A 51 4.88 -23.92 -20.30
CA GLU A 51 4.56 -24.78 -21.43
C GLU A 51 5.88 -25.24 -22.07
N GLN A 52 6.02 -26.55 -22.31
CA GLN A 52 7.30 -27.17 -22.71
C GLN A 52 7.92 -26.53 -23.96
N ASP A 53 7.10 -26.10 -24.92
CA ASP A 53 7.54 -25.56 -26.21
C ASP A 53 7.58 -24.01 -26.24
N GLU A 54 6.90 -23.36 -25.30
CA GLU A 54 6.66 -21.90 -25.33
C GLU A 54 7.23 -21.16 -24.09
N GLY A 55 7.73 -21.90 -23.10
CA GLY A 55 8.37 -21.36 -21.90
C GLY A 55 7.37 -20.84 -20.88
N LEU A 56 7.75 -19.76 -20.16
CA LEU A 56 6.90 -19.13 -19.15
C LEU A 56 5.87 -18.21 -19.82
N ARG A 57 4.60 -18.43 -19.50
CA ARG A 57 3.48 -17.56 -19.85
C ARG A 57 2.94 -16.84 -18.62
N PHE A 58 2.66 -15.56 -18.81
CA PHE A 58 2.12 -14.66 -17.80
C PHE A 58 0.75 -14.17 -18.26
N GLU A 59 -0.29 -14.45 -17.48
CA GLU A 59 -1.65 -14.00 -17.73
C GLU A 59 -2.11 -13.18 -16.53
N ALA A 60 -2.85 -12.10 -16.77
CA ALA A 60 -3.45 -11.30 -15.71
C ALA A 60 -4.88 -10.91 -16.08
N THR A 61 -5.78 -10.98 -15.11
CA THR A 61 -7.08 -10.34 -15.18
C THR A 61 -7.00 -9.08 -14.34
N LEU A 62 -7.29 -7.94 -14.98
CA LEU A 62 -7.24 -6.64 -14.35
C LEU A 62 -8.64 -6.04 -14.21
N PRO A 63 -8.86 -5.24 -13.17
CA PRO A 63 -10.06 -4.42 -13.08
C PRO A 63 -10.14 -3.37 -14.21
N PRO A 64 -11.32 -2.77 -14.44
CA PRO A 64 -11.45 -1.60 -15.31
C PRO A 64 -10.45 -0.48 -14.94
N LYS A 65 -9.96 0.23 -15.97
CA LYS A 65 -8.91 1.24 -15.82
C LYS A 65 -9.28 2.35 -14.83
N GLU A 66 -10.56 2.71 -14.79
CA GLU A 66 -11.12 3.74 -13.93
C GLU A 66 -11.00 3.33 -12.45
N GLN A 67 -11.25 2.04 -12.15
CA GLN A 67 -11.13 1.50 -10.79
C GLN A 67 -9.66 1.42 -10.35
N ILE A 68 -8.76 1.07 -11.26
CA ILE A 68 -7.32 1.10 -11.03
C ILE A 68 -6.86 2.52 -10.69
N ALA A 69 -7.26 3.50 -11.50
CA ALA A 69 -6.88 4.90 -11.30
C ALA A 69 -7.42 5.45 -9.98
N GLU A 70 -8.70 5.23 -9.69
CA GLU A 70 -9.34 5.59 -8.41
C GLU A 70 -8.53 5.05 -7.22
N PHE A 71 -8.23 3.76 -7.24
CA PHE A 71 -7.52 3.07 -6.17
C PHE A 71 -6.10 3.60 -5.96
N LEU A 72 -5.31 3.74 -7.04
CA LEU A 72 -3.94 4.25 -6.96
C LEU A 72 -3.90 5.72 -6.52
N MET A 73 -4.86 6.54 -6.96
CA MET A 73 -4.99 7.92 -6.52
C MET A 73 -5.33 8.05 -5.04
N ALA A 74 -6.17 7.16 -4.51
CA ALA A 74 -6.45 7.10 -3.07
C ALA A 74 -5.22 6.61 -2.28
N PHE A 75 -4.52 5.59 -2.80
CA PHE A 75 -3.37 4.99 -2.12
C PHE A 75 -2.15 5.91 -2.02
N ARG A 76 -1.93 6.80 -3.01
CA ARG A 76 -0.69 7.62 -3.11
C ARG A 76 -0.35 8.38 -1.82
N PHE A 77 -1.36 8.81 -1.06
CA PHE A 77 -1.17 9.59 0.16
C PHE A 77 -0.47 8.84 1.30
N PHE A 78 -0.47 7.50 1.24
CA PHE A 78 0.18 6.64 2.22
C PHE A 78 1.58 6.21 1.81
N TYR A 79 1.91 6.37 0.52
CA TYR A 79 3.18 5.93 -0.06
C TYR A 79 4.16 7.08 -0.28
N LEU A 80 3.69 8.26 -0.73
CA LEU A 80 4.57 9.39 -1.02
C LEU A 80 5.20 9.95 0.26
N GLN A 81 6.53 9.93 0.35
CA GLN A 81 7.26 10.28 1.58
C GLN A 81 7.05 11.74 2.04
N ARG A 82 6.74 12.65 1.12
CA ARG A 82 6.48 14.07 1.43
C ARG A 82 5.10 14.28 2.07
N GLU A 83 4.19 13.33 1.92
CA GLU A 83 2.87 13.41 2.54
C GLU A 83 2.99 13.34 4.08
N PRO A 84 2.18 14.12 4.81
CA PRO A 84 2.06 13.97 6.27
C PRO A 84 1.49 12.60 6.63
N THR A 85 0.66 12.03 5.75
CA THR A 85 -0.01 10.74 5.92
C THR A 85 0.79 9.54 5.43
N TYR A 86 2.07 9.74 5.09
CA TYR A 86 2.98 8.64 4.74
C TYR A 86 2.96 7.57 5.84
N PHE A 87 2.62 6.33 5.49
CA PHE A 87 2.23 5.31 6.47
C PHE A 87 3.29 5.04 7.56
N PRO A 88 4.60 4.95 7.25
CA PRO A 88 5.64 4.84 8.27
C PRO A 88 5.72 6.02 9.24
N LYS A 89 5.38 7.25 8.82
CA LYS A 89 5.28 8.41 9.74
C LYS A 89 4.11 8.25 10.70
N ILE A 90 2.98 7.74 10.22
CA ILE A 90 1.81 7.45 11.07
C ILE A 90 2.13 6.38 12.12
N LEU A 91 2.77 5.28 11.72
CA LEU A 91 3.22 4.26 12.69
C LEU A 91 4.19 4.83 13.73
N LYS A 92 5.10 5.72 13.31
CA LYS A 92 6.04 6.39 14.22
C LYS A 92 5.31 7.33 15.19
N LEU A 93 4.33 8.09 14.69
CA LEU A 93 3.52 9.01 15.49
C LEU A 93 2.73 8.25 16.56
N ILE A 94 2.04 7.17 16.18
CA ILE A 94 1.30 6.31 17.13
C ILE A 94 2.27 5.72 18.16
N GLY A 95 3.42 5.20 17.70
CA GLY A 95 4.41 4.58 18.57
C GLY A 95 5.06 5.55 19.56
N LYS A 96 5.13 6.84 19.25
CA LYS A 96 5.62 7.87 20.18
C LYS A 96 4.71 7.99 21.41
N HIS A 97 3.40 7.85 21.22
CA HIS A 97 2.40 8.11 22.26
C HIS A 97 1.73 6.85 22.84
N ALA A 98 2.17 5.66 22.40
CA ALA A 98 1.69 4.37 22.89
C ALA A 98 2.88 3.47 23.29
N PRO A 99 3.54 3.75 24.44
CA PRO A 99 4.78 3.10 24.83
C PRO A 99 4.62 1.63 25.27
N GLN A 100 3.38 1.13 25.38
CA GLN A 100 3.10 -0.23 25.80
C GLN A 100 3.79 -1.23 24.85
N SER A 101 4.52 -2.19 25.43
CA SER A 101 5.35 -3.15 24.68
C SER A 101 4.55 -3.93 23.62
N GLU A 102 3.32 -4.31 23.93
CA GLU A 102 2.41 -5.00 23.01
C GLU A 102 2.05 -4.15 21.80
N VAL A 103 1.82 -2.84 22.00
CA VAL A 103 1.53 -1.90 20.91
C VAL A 103 2.77 -1.69 20.06
N GLN A 104 3.94 -1.51 20.66
CA GLN A 104 5.20 -1.42 19.92
C GLN A 104 5.47 -2.67 19.09
N GLN A 105 5.20 -3.86 19.62
CA GLN A 105 5.32 -5.12 18.89
C GLN A 105 4.36 -5.18 17.70
N ALA A 106 3.09 -4.76 17.89
CA ALA A 106 2.11 -4.69 16.82
C ALA A 106 2.52 -3.70 15.72
N LEU A 107 2.98 -2.49 16.09
CA LEU A 107 3.46 -1.47 15.15
C LEU A 107 4.68 -1.94 14.36
N ASN A 108 5.62 -2.65 15.01
CA ASN A 108 6.74 -3.29 14.32
C ASN A 108 6.25 -4.38 13.35
N GLY A 109 5.24 -5.16 13.74
CA GLY A 109 4.56 -6.11 12.88
C GLY A 109 3.94 -5.44 11.64
N PHE A 110 3.28 -4.30 11.79
CA PHE A 110 2.72 -3.53 10.68
C PHE A 110 3.80 -2.92 9.79
N ARG A 111 4.89 -2.40 10.37
CA ARG A 111 6.03 -1.90 9.59
C ARG A 111 6.64 -3.01 8.74
N ASN A 112 6.83 -4.19 9.32
CA ASN A 112 7.34 -5.36 8.61
C ASN A 112 6.36 -5.81 7.53
N GLN A 113 5.06 -5.88 7.81
CA GLN A 113 4.05 -6.25 6.80
C GLN A 113 4.00 -5.24 5.65
N TRP A 114 4.03 -3.94 5.94
CA TRP A 114 4.11 -2.87 4.94
C TRP A 114 5.37 -3.02 4.07
N GLN A 115 6.51 -3.31 4.71
CA GLN A 115 7.72 -3.58 3.95
C GLN A 115 7.55 -4.85 3.11
N TYR A 116 7.10 -5.97 3.67
CA TYR A 116 6.96 -7.20 2.91
C TYR A 116 5.93 -7.12 1.78
N SER A 117 4.80 -6.43 1.96
CA SER A 117 3.83 -6.18 0.87
C SER A 117 4.47 -5.40 -0.28
N LEU A 118 5.41 -4.51 0.04
CA LEU A 118 6.08 -3.66 -0.93
C LEU A 118 7.44 -4.20 -1.41
N PHE A 119 8.02 -5.19 -0.75
CA PHE A 119 9.40 -5.62 -1.02
C PHE A 119 9.56 -7.15 -1.14
N LYS A 120 8.54 -7.95 -0.87
CA LYS A 120 8.59 -9.42 -1.01
C LYS A 120 7.87 -9.86 -2.28
N ASN A 121 8.65 -10.25 -3.27
CA ASN A 121 8.11 -11.04 -4.35
C ASN A 121 8.19 -12.52 -3.96
N THR A 122 7.08 -13.24 -4.13
CA THR A 122 7.09 -14.71 -4.22
C THR A 122 7.93 -15.17 -5.43
N ILE A 123 8.21 -14.27 -6.39
CA ILE A 123 8.94 -14.53 -7.63
C ILE A 123 10.13 -13.57 -7.75
N LYS A 124 11.34 -14.11 -7.69
CA LYS A 124 12.59 -13.35 -7.83
C LYS A 124 12.85 -13.01 -9.31
N ILE A 125 12.06 -12.09 -9.86
CA ILE A 125 12.30 -11.53 -11.19
C ILE A 125 13.47 -10.55 -11.10
N LYS A 126 14.43 -10.66 -12.01
CA LYS A 126 15.52 -9.69 -12.17
C LYS A 126 15.39 -8.99 -13.51
N LEU A 127 15.54 -7.67 -13.53
CA LEU A 127 15.66 -6.86 -14.73
C LEU A 127 17.06 -6.23 -14.73
N ASN A 128 17.84 -6.47 -15.77
CA ASN A 128 19.25 -6.04 -15.87
C ASN A 128 20.09 -6.45 -14.64
N GLY A 129 19.86 -7.65 -14.11
CA GLY A 129 20.54 -8.17 -12.92
C GLY A 129 20.04 -7.62 -11.57
N LYS A 130 19.18 -6.59 -11.58
CA LYS A 130 18.58 -6.03 -10.36
C LYS A 130 17.26 -6.73 -10.04
N PRO A 131 17.02 -7.14 -8.78
CA PRO A 131 15.72 -7.70 -8.40
C PRO A 131 14.63 -6.65 -8.54
N ILE A 132 13.54 -7.01 -9.21
CA ILE A 132 12.32 -6.20 -9.20
C ILE A 132 11.65 -6.42 -7.88
N THR A 133 11.57 -5.41 -7.04
CA THR A 133 10.76 -5.41 -5.83
C THR A 133 9.47 -4.64 -6.09
N SER A 134 8.43 -4.84 -5.27
CA SER A 134 7.21 -4.04 -5.42
C SER A 134 7.44 -2.53 -5.20
N SER A 135 8.52 -2.13 -4.51
CA SER A 135 8.92 -0.74 -4.38
C SER A 135 9.48 -0.17 -5.67
N VAL A 136 10.24 -0.98 -6.42
CA VAL A 136 10.72 -0.62 -7.77
C VAL A 136 9.53 -0.53 -8.71
N LEU A 137 8.60 -1.48 -8.64
CA LEU A 137 7.35 -1.40 -9.42
C LEU A 137 6.55 -0.15 -9.10
N LEU A 138 6.35 0.16 -7.83
CA LEU A 138 5.66 1.37 -7.39
C LEU A 138 6.36 2.63 -7.87
N ASP A 139 7.67 2.71 -7.67
CA ASP A 139 8.46 3.87 -8.08
C ASP A 139 8.43 4.07 -9.60
N LEU A 140 8.55 2.99 -10.38
CA LEU A 140 8.42 3.04 -11.84
C LEU A 140 7.02 3.46 -12.26
N TRP A 141 5.96 2.82 -11.78
CA TRP A 141 4.60 3.17 -12.20
C TRP A 141 4.18 4.56 -11.74
N PHE A 142 4.54 4.96 -10.52
CA PHE A 142 4.14 6.26 -9.99
C PHE A 142 4.92 7.39 -10.67
N ASN A 143 6.23 7.22 -10.89
CA ASN A 143 7.04 8.29 -11.46
C ASN A 143 7.22 8.25 -12.98
N ALA A 144 6.90 7.14 -13.66
CA ALA A 144 6.98 7.05 -15.13
C ALA A 144 5.63 7.24 -15.81
N TYR A 145 4.53 6.82 -15.14
CA TYR A 145 3.23 6.69 -15.79
C TYR A 145 2.11 7.46 -15.11
N TYR A 146 1.93 7.33 -13.79
CA TYR A 146 0.73 7.87 -13.12
C TYR A 146 0.88 9.30 -12.59
N PHE A 147 2.07 9.73 -12.17
CA PHE A 147 2.23 11.03 -11.48
C PHE A 147 3.39 11.90 -12.01
N HIS A 148 4.44 11.28 -12.54
CA HIS A 148 5.54 11.98 -13.20
C HIS A 148 5.84 11.33 -14.55
N ALA A 149 6.42 12.09 -15.49
CA ALA A 149 6.83 11.61 -16.81
C ALA A 149 8.36 11.56 -16.89
N ASP A 150 8.96 10.80 -15.97
CA ASP A 150 10.41 10.59 -15.93
C ASP A 150 10.86 9.65 -17.06
N GLU A 151 11.61 10.18 -18.04
CA GLU A 151 12.01 9.46 -19.26
C GLU A 151 12.85 8.19 -18.97
N ASP A 152 13.76 8.26 -17.99
CA ASP A 152 14.61 7.11 -17.63
C ASP A 152 13.76 5.98 -17.04
N LYS A 153 12.79 6.33 -16.20
CA LYS A 153 11.86 5.36 -15.61
C LYS A 153 10.85 4.82 -16.62
N GLN A 154 10.49 5.59 -17.64
CA GLN A 154 9.67 5.10 -18.75
C GLN A 154 10.37 4.00 -19.54
N LEU A 155 11.67 4.17 -19.82
CA LEU A 155 12.48 3.15 -20.49
C LEU A 155 12.61 1.87 -19.65
N GLU A 156 12.81 1.99 -18.34
CA GLU A 156 12.84 0.83 -17.45
C GLU A 156 11.49 0.11 -17.39
N LEU A 157 10.38 0.86 -17.31
CA LEU A 157 9.04 0.30 -17.32
C LEU A 157 8.72 -0.37 -18.66
N GLN A 158 9.16 0.18 -19.78
CA GLN A 158 8.99 -0.43 -21.11
C GLN A 158 9.68 -1.81 -21.18
N LYS A 159 10.96 -1.90 -20.80
CA LYS A 159 11.71 -3.17 -20.79
C LYS A 159 11.03 -4.22 -19.92
N LEU A 160 10.44 -3.79 -18.82
CA LEU A 160 9.69 -4.66 -17.93
C LEU A 160 8.41 -5.19 -18.59
N ARG A 161 7.65 -4.32 -19.28
CA ARG A 161 6.45 -4.70 -20.03
C ARG A 161 6.77 -5.66 -21.19
N GLU A 162 7.90 -5.48 -21.85
CA GLU A 162 8.39 -6.39 -22.90
C GLU A 162 8.73 -7.79 -22.34
N SER A 163 9.18 -7.87 -21.08
CA SER A 163 9.57 -9.14 -20.45
C SER A 163 8.41 -9.93 -19.84
N LEU A 164 7.39 -9.25 -19.31
CA LEU A 164 6.32 -9.89 -18.52
C LEU A 164 4.90 -9.65 -19.07
N SER A 165 4.74 -8.87 -20.14
CA SER A 165 3.49 -8.22 -20.59
C SER A 165 3.08 -7.00 -19.77
N GLU A 166 2.36 -6.08 -20.40
CA GLU A 166 1.82 -4.90 -19.71
C GLU A 166 0.84 -5.27 -18.61
N ASP A 167 -0.05 -6.24 -18.86
CA ASP A 167 -1.10 -6.58 -17.91
C ASP A 167 -0.54 -7.29 -16.68
N PHE A 168 0.44 -8.17 -16.84
CA PHE A 168 1.07 -8.83 -15.70
C PHE A 168 1.86 -7.83 -14.83
N THR A 169 2.54 -6.87 -15.44
CA THR A 169 3.27 -5.83 -14.69
C THR A 169 2.34 -4.91 -13.90
N LYS A 170 1.15 -4.62 -14.43
CA LYS A 170 0.07 -3.93 -13.70
C LYS A 170 -0.50 -4.81 -12.59
N TYR A 171 -0.70 -6.11 -12.82
CA TYR A 171 -1.15 -7.04 -11.80
C TYR A 171 -0.18 -7.05 -10.60
N MET A 172 1.13 -7.17 -10.85
CA MET A 172 2.14 -7.14 -9.78
C MET A 172 2.11 -5.84 -8.97
N LEU A 173 1.88 -4.69 -9.64
CA LEU A 173 1.69 -3.41 -8.95
C LEU A 173 0.44 -3.45 -8.06
N LEU A 174 -0.70 -3.84 -8.63
CA LEU A 174 -1.99 -3.83 -7.94
C LEU A 174 -2.03 -4.77 -6.75
N ASP A 175 -1.47 -5.98 -6.91
CA ASP A 175 -1.34 -6.96 -5.83
C ASP A 175 -0.55 -6.36 -4.65
N ALA A 176 0.62 -5.78 -4.92
CA ALA A 176 1.45 -5.16 -3.88
C ALA A 176 0.76 -3.99 -3.18
N VAL A 177 0.07 -3.13 -3.94
CA VAL A 177 -0.69 -1.99 -3.39
C VAL A 177 -1.88 -2.48 -2.56
N TYR A 178 -2.55 -3.55 -2.99
CA TYR A 178 -3.65 -4.15 -2.27
C TYR A 178 -3.20 -4.79 -0.95
N GLU A 179 -2.09 -5.53 -0.97
CA GLU A 179 -1.45 -6.06 0.25
C GLU A 179 -1.08 -4.94 1.24
N ALA A 180 -0.47 -3.86 0.74
CA ALA A 180 -0.13 -2.70 1.56
C ALA A 180 -1.38 -2.00 2.13
N THR A 181 -2.46 -1.93 1.34
CA THR A 181 -3.76 -1.38 1.75
C THR A 181 -4.33 -2.14 2.95
N LYS A 182 -4.24 -3.48 2.96
CA LYS A 182 -4.70 -4.27 4.12
C LYS A 182 -3.99 -3.89 5.41
N VAL A 183 -2.71 -3.50 5.35
CA VAL A 183 -1.95 -3.04 6.53
C VAL A 183 -2.41 -1.64 6.97
N ILE A 184 -2.64 -0.73 6.03
CA ILE A 184 -3.22 0.60 6.31
C ILE A 184 -4.56 0.45 7.03
N LEU A 185 -5.44 -0.43 6.53
CA LEU A 185 -6.77 -0.62 7.08
C LEU A 185 -6.75 -1.17 8.52
N LYS A 186 -5.79 -2.03 8.87
CA LYS A 186 -5.61 -2.50 10.26
C LYS A 186 -5.37 -1.33 11.22
N VAL A 187 -4.55 -0.36 10.82
CA VAL A 187 -4.27 0.85 11.62
C VAL A 187 -5.48 1.78 11.65
N TYR A 188 -6.13 2.00 10.51
CA TYR A 188 -7.35 2.78 10.40
C TYR A 188 -8.45 2.29 11.36
N TYR A 189 -8.75 0.98 11.36
CA TYR A 189 -9.74 0.42 12.26
C TYR A 189 -9.33 0.52 13.74
N GLY A 190 -8.04 0.43 14.05
CA GLY A 190 -7.53 0.63 15.41
C GLY A 190 -7.65 2.07 15.90
N LEU A 191 -7.55 3.07 15.01
CA LEU A 191 -7.66 4.49 15.36
C LEU A 191 -9.09 5.01 15.38
N ARG A 192 -10.03 4.29 14.75
CA ARG A 192 -11.39 4.78 14.48
C ARG A 192 -12.08 5.38 15.71
N GLY A 193 -12.16 4.62 16.81
CA GLY A 193 -12.86 5.09 18.02
C GLY A 193 -12.23 6.35 18.61
N ILE A 194 -10.91 6.41 18.66
CA ILE A 194 -10.15 7.51 19.27
C ILE A 194 -10.30 8.80 18.45
N VAL A 195 -10.20 8.70 17.12
CA VAL A 195 -10.34 9.87 16.23
C VAL A 195 -11.78 10.35 16.18
N GLU A 196 -12.76 9.45 16.06
CA GLU A 196 -14.18 9.82 16.05
C GLU A 196 -14.59 10.49 17.37
N GLU A 197 -14.16 9.98 18.53
CA GLU A 197 -14.45 10.58 19.85
C GLU A 197 -13.89 12.00 19.98
N HIS A 198 -12.63 12.22 19.57
CA HIS A 198 -11.98 13.52 19.69
C HIS A 198 -12.62 14.59 18.79
N PHE A 199 -13.03 14.25 17.57
CA PHE A 199 -13.60 15.22 16.62
C PHE A 199 -15.14 15.27 16.62
N SER A 200 -15.84 14.41 17.38
CA SER A 200 -17.31 14.45 17.52
C SER A 200 -17.80 15.26 18.73
N ASN A 201 -16.92 15.61 19.67
CA ASN A 201 -17.23 16.48 20.79
C ASN A 201 -16.73 17.91 20.48
N PRO A 202 -17.59 18.83 20.01
CA PRO A 202 -17.24 20.22 19.74
C PRO A 202 -16.93 21.02 21.02
#